data_AF-A0A6J4SAI3-F1
#
_entry.id   AF-A0A6J4SAI3-F1
#
_cell.length_a   1.000
_cell.length_b   1.000
_cell.length_c   1.000
_cell.angle_alpha   90.00
_cell.angle_beta   90.00
_cell.angle_gamma   90.00
#
_symmetry.space_group_name_H-M   'P 1'
#
loop_
_entity.id
_entity.type
_entity.pdbx_description
1 polymer ?
#
loop_
_entity_poly.entity_id
_entity_poly.type
_entity_poly.pdbx_seq_one_letter_code
_entity_poly.pdbx_strand_id
1 'polypeptide(L)'
;MQVPSVTLRLPASTTAPRAARRGVVDGLALEGELAHSTALLVSEAVTNSVLHASLQADDLVHVAASRTERVVRVEVCDEGSGMHRPSPAGPRDGGHGLNIIDRLAERWGLHSDGRTRLWFELAG
;
A
#
# COMPACT_ATOMS: atom_id res chain seq x y z
N MET A 1 25.72 4.13 0.06
CA MET A 1 25.15 3.04 0.88
C MET A 1 23.93 2.49 0.18
N GLN A 2 23.72 1.18 0.19
CA GLN A 2 22.54 0.56 -0.40
C GLN A 2 21.35 0.75 0.55
N VAL A 3 20.25 1.31 0.05
CA VAL A 3 19.01 1.49 0.81
C VAL A 3 18.32 0.12 0.94
N PRO A 4 18.01 -0.38 2.15
CA PRO A 4 17.21 -1.59 2.31
C PRO A 4 15.90 -1.47 1.52
N SER A 5 15.61 -2.47 0.70
CA SER A 5 14.42 -2.47 -0.16
C SER A 5 13.91 -3.90 -0.39
N VAL A 6 12.61 -4.00 -0.65
CA VAL A 6 11.92 -5.25 -0.96
C VAL A 6 10.89 -5.01 -2.05
N THR A 7 10.71 -5.99 -2.94
CA THR A 7 9.67 -5.98 -3.96
C THR A 7 8.93 -7.31 -3.94
N LEU A 8 7.61 -7.25 -3.92
CA LEU A 8 6.70 -8.40 -3.88
C LEU A 8 5.75 -8.34 -5.07
N ARG A 9 5.39 -9.51 -5.59
CA ARG A 9 4.34 -9.69 -6.60
C ARG A 9 3.35 -10.71 -6.04
N LEU A 10 2.13 -10.26 -5.79
CA LEU A 10 1.13 -11.04 -5.07
C LEU A 10 -0.12 -11.19 -5.94
N PRO A 11 -0.72 -12.39 -6.03
CA PRO A 11 -2.02 -12.55 -6.66
C PRO A 11 -3.06 -11.65 -6.01
N ALA A 12 -3.92 -11.00 -6.80
CA ALA A 12 -5.02 -10.17 -6.35
C ALA A 12 -6.07 -11.02 -5.60
N SER A 13 -5.80 -11.29 -4.32
CA SER A 13 -6.55 -12.23 -3.50
C SER A 13 -6.69 -11.73 -2.07
N THR A 14 -7.61 -12.33 -1.32
CA THR A 14 -7.85 -12.01 0.10
C THR A 14 -6.65 -12.28 1.01
N THR A 15 -5.67 -13.05 0.54
CA THR A 15 -4.43 -13.33 1.30
C THR A 15 -3.31 -12.32 1.03
N ALA A 16 -3.42 -11.52 -0.04
CA ALA A 16 -2.39 -10.58 -0.46
C ALA A 16 -2.05 -9.53 0.62
N PRO A 17 -3.01 -8.91 1.35
CA PRO A 17 -2.66 -7.93 2.39
C PRO A 17 -1.77 -8.53 3.49
N ARG A 18 -2.04 -9.79 3.88
CA ARG A 18 -1.24 -10.50 4.91
C ARG A 18 0.16 -10.81 4.41
N ALA A 19 0.28 -11.29 3.18
CA ALA A 19 1.58 -11.58 2.57
C ALA A 19 2.41 -10.30 2.40
N ALA A 20 1.79 -9.23 1.92
CA ALA A 20 2.43 -7.92 1.72
C ALA A 20 2.98 -7.33 3.01
N ARG A 21 2.16 -7.23 4.07
CA ARG A 21 2.61 -6.64 5.34
C ARG A 21 3.80 -7.40 5.94
N ARG A 22 3.77 -8.74 5.87
CA ARG A 22 4.84 -9.58 6.40
C ARG A 22 6.11 -9.40 5.57
N GLY A 23 6.00 -9.47 4.24
CA GLY A 23 7.16 -9.31 3.36
C GLY A 23 7.80 -7.93 3.45
N VAL A 24 7.01 -6.87 3.64
CA VAL A 24 7.54 -5.50 3.82
C VAL A 24 8.24 -5.34 5.17
N VAL A 25 7.62 -5.77 6.27
CA VAL A 25 8.22 -5.65 7.62
C VAL A 25 9.48 -6.49 7.73
N ASP A 26 9.42 -7.76 7.32
CA ASP A 26 10.55 -8.69 7.37
C ASP A 26 11.68 -8.21 6.42
N GLY A 27 11.33 -7.80 5.20
CA GLY A 27 12.30 -7.38 4.17
C GLY A 27 13.01 -6.06 4.45
N LEU A 28 12.41 -5.18 5.26
CA LEU A 28 13.02 -3.91 5.68
C LEU A 28 13.57 -3.94 7.12
N ALA A 29 13.46 -5.08 7.80
CA ALA A 29 13.80 -5.25 9.22
C ALA A 29 13.23 -4.11 10.08
N LEU A 30 11.92 -3.88 9.94
CA LEU A 30 11.22 -2.86 10.74
C LEU A 30 10.86 -3.41 12.10
N GLU A 31 10.91 -2.54 13.12
CA GLU A 31 10.60 -2.88 14.51
C GLU A 31 9.69 -1.84 15.15
N GLY A 32 9.09 -2.18 16.29
CA GLY A 32 8.29 -1.28 17.11
C GLY A 32 7.09 -0.65 16.38
N GLU A 33 6.81 0.60 16.72
CA GLU A 33 5.69 1.37 16.16
C GLU A 33 5.81 1.58 14.64
N LEU A 34 7.03 1.69 14.12
CA LEU A 34 7.26 1.83 12.69
C LEU A 34 6.84 0.56 11.93
N ALA A 35 7.16 -0.62 12.46
CA ALA A 35 6.68 -1.89 11.91
C ALA A 35 5.15 -1.99 11.95
N HIS A 36 4.54 -1.59 13.09
CA HIS A 36 3.09 -1.65 13.26
C HIS A 36 2.36 -0.73 12.27
N SER A 37 2.79 0.53 12.19
CA SER A 37 2.22 1.54 11.30
C SER A 37 2.42 1.16 9.83
N THR A 38 3.62 0.69 9.46
CA THR A 38 3.89 0.21 8.09
C THR A 38 3.02 -0.99 7.75
N ALA A 39 2.92 -1.98 8.63
CA ALA A 39 2.10 -3.17 8.40
C ALA A 39 0.62 -2.85 8.20
N LEU A 40 0.09 -1.90 8.98
CA LEU A 40 -1.28 -1.41 8.83
C LEU A 40 -1.48 -0.73 7.48
N LEU A 41 -0.65 0.27 7.14
CA LEU A 41 -0.80 1.00 5.89
C LEU A 41 -0.57 0.14 4.64
N VAL A 42 0.36 -0.82 4.68
CA VAL A 42 0.52 -1.83 3.62
C VAL A 42 -0.75 -2.65 3.47
N SER A 43 -1.37 -3.08 4.57
CA SER A 43 -2.58 -3.89 4.53
C SER A 43 -3.74 -3.12 3.91
N GLU A 44 -3.94 -1.86 4.31
CA GLU A 44 -4.98 -1.00 3.74
C GLU A 44 -4.73 -0.72 2.25
N ALA A 45 -3.50 -0.40 1.86
CA ALA A 45 -3.16 -0.10 0.48
C ALA A 45 -3.39 -1.29 -0.47
N VAL A 46 -2.96 -2.49 -0.05
CA VAL A 46 -3.18 -3.72 -0.83
C VAL A 46 -4.66 -4.14 -0.82
N THR A 47 -5.36 -3.94 0.30
CA THR A 47 -6.80 -4.21 0.37
C THR A 47 -7.57 -3.32 -0.59
N ASN A 48 -7.22 -2.04 -0.67
CA ASN A 48 -7.84 -1.13 -1.63
C ASN A 48 -7.60 -1.59 -3.07
N SER A 49 -6.40 -2.06 -3.39
CA SER A 49 -6.07 -2.60 -4.72
C SER A 49 -6.93 -3.83 -5.05
N VAL A 50 -6.99 -4.81 -4.13
CA VAL A 50 -7.74 -6.06 -4.32
C VAL A 50 -9.25 -5.83 -4.42
N LEU A 51 -9.82 -4.95 -3.61
CA LEU A 51 -11.27 -4.76 -3.55
C LEU A 51 -11.80 -3.72 -4.56
N HIS A 52 -10.99 -2.72 -4.91
CA HIS A 52 -11.50 -1.54 -5.62
C HIS A 52 -10.86 -1.32 -7.00
N ALA A 53 -9.75 -1.97 -7.34
CA ALA A 53 -9.13 -1.72 -8.64
C ALA A 53 -9.78 -2.50 -9.81
N SER A 54 -10.86 -3.25 -9.56
CA SER A 54 -11.55 -4.10 -10.57
C SER A 54 -10.64 -5.17 -11.19
N LEU A 55 -9.75 -5.73 -10.37
CA LEU A 55 -8.78 -6.75 -10.77
C LEU A 55 -9.46 -8.08 -11.12
N GLN A 56 -8.90 -8.78 -12.10
CA GLN A 56 -9.23 -10.15 -12.47
C GLN A 56 -8.43 -11.16 -11.61
N ALA A 57 -8.85 -12.42 -11.64
CA ALA A 57 -8.27 -13.47 -10.78
C ALA A 57 -6.76 -13.70 -11.00
N ASP A 58 -6.26 -13.41 -12.20
CA ASP A 58 -4.84 -13.59 -12.58
C ASP A 58 -4.01 -12.30 -12.43
N ASP A 59 -4.64 -11.19 -12.03
CA ASP A 59 -3.95 -9.92 -11.89
C ASP A 59 -3.05 -9.94 -10.64
N LEU A 60 -1.97 -9.14 -10.72
CA LEU A 60 -0.98 -9.04 -9.66
C LEU A 60 -1.00 -7.66 -9.01
N VAL A 61 -0.87 -7.67 -7.68
CA VAL A 61 -0.52 -6.50 -6.89
C VAL A 61 0.99 -6.50 -6.67
N HIS A 62 1.62 -5.42 -7.12
CA HIS A 62 3.04 -5.16 -6.98
C HIS A 62 3.27 -4.26 -5.77
N VAL A 63 4.10 -4.70 -4.82
CA VAL A 63 4.47 -3.89 -3.65
C VAL A 63 5.96 -3.65 -3.67
N ALA A 64 6.39 -2.40 -3.71
CA ALA A 64 7.77 -1.99 -3.56
C ALA A 64 7.93 -1.16 -2.29
N ALA A 65 8.90 -1.50 -1.45
CA ALA A 65 9.16 -0.77 -0.23
C ALA A 65 10.66 -0.52 -0.06
N SER A 66 11.01 0.63 0.51
CA SER A 66 12.39 1.00 0.82
C SER A 66 12.47 1.78 2.13
N ARG A 67 13.59 1.65 2.83
CA ARG A 67 13.82 2.31 4.11
C ARG A 67 15.10 3.13 4.07
N THR A 68 14.99 4.42 4.34
CA THR A 68 16.12 5.30 4.64
C THR A 68 16.20 5.55 6.15
N GLU A 69 17.20 6.32 6.61
CA GLU A 69 17.27 6.77 8.01
C GLU A 69 16.09 7.67 8.43
N ARG A 70 15.37 8.29 7.47
CA ARG A 70 14.34 9.29 7.77
C ARG A 70 12.93 8.83 7.43
N VAL A 71 12.79 7.96 6.44
CA VAL A 71 11.48 7.56 5.93
C VAL A 71 11.45 6.10 5.49
N VAL A 72 10.29 5.48 5.70
CA VAL A 72 9.86 4.25 5.02
C VAL A 72 8.92 4.65 3.89
N ARG A 73 9.28 4.31 2.65
CA ARG A 73 8.49 4.56 1.45
C ARG A 73 7.91 3.26 0.95
N VAL A 74 6.60 3.20 0.76
CA VAL A 74 5.90 2.05 0.16
C VAL A 74 5.11 2.51 -1.06
N GLU A 75 5.16 1.70 -2.11
CA GLU A 75 4.37 1.84 -3.32
C GLU A 75 3.63 0.53 -3.60
N VAL A 76 2.33 0.63 -3.84
CA VAL A 76 1.44 -0.46 -4.24
C VAL A 76 0.90 -0.12 -5.62
N CYS A 77 1.21 -0.97 -6.60
CA CYS A 77 0.72 -0.84 -7.97
C CYS A 77 -0.09 -2.06 -8.37
N ASP A 78 -1.13 -1.84 -9.16
CA ASP A 78 -1.93 -2.89 -9.77
C ASP A 78 -2.33 -2.49 -11.21
N GLU A 79 -2.75 -3.47 -12.01
CA GLU A 79 -3.15 -3.25 -13.41
C GLU A 79 -4.60 -2.77 -13.55
N GLY A 80 -5.27 -2.53 -12.43
CA GLY A 80 -6.64 -2.08 -12.37
C GLY A 80 -6.79 -0.57 -12.53
N SER A 81 -7.98 -0.16 -12.97
CA SER A 81 -8.33 1.26 -13.18
C SER A 81 -9.37 1.80 -12.19
N GLY A 82 -9.91 0.94 -11.32
CA GLY A 82 -11.07 1.27 -10.47
C GLY A 82 -10.77 2.04 -9.17
N MET A 83 -9.50 2.18 -8.77
CA MET A 83 -9.17 2.97 -7.59
C MET A 83 -9.25 4.47 -7.88
N HIS A 84 -10.14 5.15 -7.18
CA HIS A 84 -10.32 6.59 -7.28
C HIS A 84 -10.13 7.27 -5.93
N ARG A 85 -9.61 8.50 -5.96
CA ARG A 85 -9.46 9.32 -4.75
C ARG A 85 -10.85 9.55 -4.13
N PRO A 86 -11.00 9.51 -2.80
CA PRO A 86 -12.29 9.78 -2.16
C PRO A 86 -12.77 11.16 -2.59
N SER A 87 -14.02 11.24 -3.07
CA SER A 87 -14.68 12.52 -3.29
C SER A 87 -14.80 13.26 -1.94
N PRO A 88 -14.69 14.61 -1.90
CA PRO A 88 -14.87 15.39 -0.68
C PRO A 88 -16.21 15.16 0.06
N ALA A 89 -17.19 14.54 -0.62
CA ALA A 89 -18.51 14.22 -0.09
C ALA A 89 -18.56 13.03 0.91
N GLY A 90 -17.41 12.46 1.29
CA GLY A 90 -17.34 11.33 2.21
C GLY A 90 -17.64 9.98 1.54
N PRO A 91 -17.27 8.84 2.17
CA PRO A 91 -17.26 7.56 1.50
C PRO A 91 -18.67 6.99 1.42
N ARG A 92 -19.20 6.86 0.19
CA ARG A 92 -20.29 5.93 -0.10
C ARG A 92 -19.66 4.55 -0.29
N ASP A 93 -19.69 3.75 0.77
CA ASP A 93 -19.35 2.33 0.82
C ASP A 93 -17.92 1.95 0.33
N GLY A 94 -16.93 2.04 1.22
CA GLY A 94 -15.60 1.43 1.01
C GLY A 94 -14.37 2.23 1.45
N GLY A 95 -14.51 3.51 1.80
CA GLY A 95 -13.37 4.43 1.92
C GLY A 95 -12.59 4.50 3.24
N HIS A 96 -12.64 3.48 4.11
CA HIS A 96 -11.90 3.54 5.38
C HIS A 96 -10.38 3.44 5.20
N GLY A 97 -9.91 2.63 4.25
CA GLY A 97 -8.47 2.38 4.09
C GLY A 97 -7.68 3.63 3.69
N LEU A 98 -8.21 4.44 2.76
CA LEU A 98 -7.57 5.71 2.40
C LEU A 98 -7.63 6.75 3.54
N ASN A 99 -8.64 6.73 4.40
CA ASN A 99 -8.68 7.60 5.59
C ASN A 99 -7.62 7.21 6.62
N ILE A 100 -7.31 5.91 6.77
CA ILE A 100 -6.24 5.45 7.66
C ILE A 100 -4.88 5.90 7.10
N ILE A 101 -4.67 5.73 5.79
CA ILE A 101 -3.47 6.22 5.11
C ILE A 101 -3.32 7.73 5.26
N ASP A 102 -4.39 8.50 5.03
CA ASP A 102 -4.38 9.96 5.13
C ASP A 102 -4.04 10.46 6.54
N ARG A 103 -4.42 9.71 7.57
CA ARG A 103 -4.17 10.08 8.97
C ARG A 103 -2.79 9.70 9.49
N LEU A 104 -2.21 8.59 9.01
CA LEU A 104 -0.98 8.04 9.56
C LEU A 104 0.25 8.31 8.69
N ALA A 105 0.07 8.51 7.38
CA ALA A 105 1.18 8.80 6.49
C ALA A 105 1.62 10.26 6.62
N GLU A 106 2.94 10.48 6.59
CA GLU A 106 3.53 11.82 6.47
C GLU A 106 3.23 12.43 5.09
N ARG A 107 3.31 11.60 4.06
CA ARG A 107 2.93 11.94 2.69
C ARG A 107 2.33 10.71 2.05
N TRP A 108 1.34 10.92 1.19
CA TRP A 108 0.80 9.85 0.37
C TRP A 108 0.28 10.41 -0.95
N GLY A 109 0.06 9.52 -1.91
CA GLY A 109 -0.53 9.89 -3.19
C GLY A 109 -1.15 8.70 -3.88
N LEU A 110 -2.15 9.00 -4.72
CA LEU A 110 -2.85 8.03 -5.56
C LEU A 110 -2.82 8.54 -7.00
N HIS A 111 -2.37 7.70 -7.91
CA HIS A 111 -2.41 7.94 -9.35
C HIS A 111 -3.19 6.79 -10.01
N SER A 112 -4.10 7.14 -10.92
CA SER A 112 -4.88 6.17 -11.70
C SER A 112 -4.96 6.66 -13.14
N ASP A 113 -4.24 6.00 -14.04
CA ASP A 113 -4.26 6.24 -15.50
C ASP A 113 -4.06 4.91 -16.23
N GLY A 114 -5.14 4.13 -16.32
CA GLY A 114 -5.13 2.75 -16.83
C GLY A 114 -4.42 1.73 -15.92
N ARG A 115 -3.71 2.20 -14.91
CA ARG A 115 -3.12 1.44 -13.79
C ARG A 115 -3.22 2.26 -12.53
N THR A 116 -3.35 1.59 -11.41
CA THR A 116 -3.40 2.26 -10.11
C THR A 116 -2.05 2.19 -9.42
N ARG A 117 -1.63 3.32 -8.85
CA ARG A 117 -0.48 3.43 -7.96
C ARG A 117 -0.86 4.21 -6.71
N LEU A 118 -0.84 3.54 -5.56
CA LEU A 118 -0.97 4.13 -4.24
C LEU A 118 0.38 4.08 -3.53
N TRP A 119 0.84 5.21 -3.00
CA TRP A 119 2.09 5.27 -2.26
C TRP A 119 1.93 6.06 -0.97
N PHE A 120 2.77 5.74 0.01
CA PHE A 120 2.87 6.50 1.25
C PHE A 120 4.29 6.53 1.82
N GLU A 121 4.52 7.48 2.70
CA GLU A 121 5.72 7.62 3.51
C GLU A 121 5.39 7.72 4.99
N LEU A 122 6.19 7.04 5.81
CA LEU A 122 6.19 7.14 7.26
C LEU A 122 7.54 7.67 7.73
N ALA A 123 7.56 8.47 8.79
CA ALA A 123 8.80 8.85 9.46
C ALA A 123 9.51 7.60 10.03
N GLY A 124 10.81 7.51 9.82
CA GLY A 124 11.66 6.36 10.14
C GLY A 124 12.19 6.33 11.57
#